data_AF-A0A3D1LAI4-F1
#
_entry.id   AF-A0A3D1LAI4-F1
#
_cell.length_a   1.000
_cell.length_b   1.000
_cell.length_c   1.000
_cell.angle_alpha   90.00
_cell.angle_beta   90.00
_cell.angle_gamma   90.00
#
_symmetry.space_group_name_H-M   'P 1'
#
loop_
_entity.id
_entity.type
_entity.pdbx_description
1 polymer ?
#
loop_
_entity_poly.entity_id
_entity_poly.type
_entity_poly.pdbx_seq_one_letter_code
_entity_poly.pdbx_strand_id
1 'polypeptide(L)'
;MTASSSLPFHESPHRYFVMRNLYESAVKQLVLKLEILNSEFNTLYARNPIHHIESRVKSSESIAAKLQRKGSPVTLEAAARDINDIAGVRVVCNYIDDVYRVAGMLERQEDLEIVKRQDYIKTPNYNGYRSLHLDVRVPVYLSDRTEHVVAEIQIRTIAMDFWASL
;
A
#
# COMPACT_ATOMS: atom_id res chain seq x y z
N MET A 1 28.49 -14.60 -10.58
CA MET A 1 28.41 -13.32 -11.31
C MET A 1 26.95 -12.88 -11.30
N THR A 2 26.52 -12.17 -10.26
CA THR A 2 25.17 -11.58 -10.23
C THR A 2 25.22 -10.28 -11.02
N ALA A 3 24.37 -10.17 -12.03
CA ALA A 3 24.25 -8.96 -12.83
C ALA A 3 23.96 -7.78 -11.90
N SER A 4 24.89 -6.84 -11.81
CA SER A 4 24.63 -5.50 -11.28
C SER A 4 23.68 -4.82 -12.25
N SER A 5 22.37 -5.06 -12.11
CA SER A 5 21.36 -4.29 -12.81
C SER A 5 21.50 -2.84 -12.37
N SER A 6 21.95 -1.96 -13.28
CA SER A 6 21.99 -0.52 -13.02
C SER A 6 20.57 -0.06 -12.66
N LEU A 7 20.41 0.57 -11.49
CA LEU A 7 19.14 1.16 -11.10
C LEU A 7 18.73 2.21 -12.15
N PRO A 8 17.43 2.34 -12.48
CA PRO A 8 16.94 3.25 -13.52
C PRO A 8 16.94 4.72 -13.08
N PHE A 9 17.44 5.03 -11.89
CA PHE A 9 17.48 6.36 -11.30
C PHE A 9 18.86 6.99 -11.51
N HIS A 10 18.90 8.32 -11.67
CA HIS A 10 20.15 9.05 -11.82
C HIS A 10 20.94 9.17 -10.51
N GLU A 11 20.27 9.03 -9.37
CA GLU A 11 20.82 9.10 -8.03
C GLU A 11 21.65 7.87 -7.64
N SER A 12 22.47 8.00 -6.60
CA SER A 12 23.30 6.89 -6.12
C SER A 12 22.45 5.71 -5.63
N PRO A 13 22.91 4.46 -5.82
CA PRO A 13 22.22 3.27 -5.32
C PRO A 13 21.90 3.33 -3.82
N HIS A 14 22.79 3.92 -3.03
CA HIS A 14 22.58 4.14 -1.61
C HIS A 14 21.30 4.95 -1.32
N ARG A 15 21.05 6.06 -2.03
CA ARG A 15 19.83 6.88 -1.83
C ARG A 15 18.56 6.08 -2.13
N TYR A 16 18.59 5.24 -3.17
CA TYR A 16 17.47 4.36 -3.49
C TYR A 16 17.22 3.34 -2.36
N PHE A 17 18.26 2.70 -1.81
CA PHE A 17 18.08 1.76 -0.70
C PHE A 17 17.57 2.43 0.57
N VAL A 18 18.00 3.66 0.87
CA VAL A 18 17.46 4.46 1.97
C VAL A 18 15.96 4.72 1.77
N MET A 19 15.56 5.18 0.58
CA MET A 19 14.14 5.37 0.24
C MET A 19 13.37 4.05 0.35
N ARG A 20 13.91 2.96 -0.20
CA ARG A 20 13.27 1.65 -0.16
C ARG A 20 13.04 1.17 1.27
N ASN A 21 14.04 1.27 2.15
CA ASN A 21 13.90 0.92 3.56
C ASN A 21 12.80 1.73 4.25
N LEU A 22 12.66 3.02 3.92
CA LEU A 22 11.59 3.87 4.43
C LEU A 22 10.19 3.34 4.04
N TYR A 23 9.98 2.98 2.76
CA TYR A 23 8.73 2.38 2.31
C TYR A 23 8.48 0.97 2.87
N GLU A 24 9.54 0.15 3.03
CA GLU A 24 9.44 -1.16 3.66
C GLU A 24 9.01 -1.04 5.13
N SER A 25 9.50 -0.03 5.86
CA SER A 25 9.07 0.29 7.22
C SER A 25 7.60 0.72 7.27
N ALA A 26 7.15 1.57 6.34
CA ALA A 26 5.73 1.95 6.26
C ALA A 26 4.82 0.73 6.04
N VAL A 27 5.22 -0.16 5.13
CA VAL A 27 4.51 -1.43 4.89
C VAL A 27 4.42 -2.29 6.16
N LYS A 28 5.54 -2.47 6.87
CA LYS A 28 5.57 -3.25 8.13
C LYS A 28 4.61 -2.70 9.17
N GLN A 29 4.58 -1.38 9.35
CA GLN A 29 3.66 -0.74 10.30
C GLN A 29 2.20 -0.96 9.94
N LEU A 30 1.84 -0.81 8.66
CA LEU A 30 0.47 -1.04 8.19
C LEU A 30 0.03 -2.49 8.34
N VAL A 31 0.90 -3.45 7.99
CA VAL A 31 0.63 -4.88 8.18
C VAL A 31 0.38 -5.18 9.67
N LEU A 32 1.26 -4.70 10.56
CA LEU A 32 1.09 -4.90 12.01
C LEU A 32 -0.23 -4.29 12.52
N LYS A 33 -0.58 -3.07 12.11
CA LYS A 33 -1.85 -2.43 12.47
C LYS A 33 -3.06 -3.28 12.04
N LEU A 34 -3.03 -3.84 10.83
CA LEU A 34 -4.08 -4.70 10.31
C LEU A 34 -4.16 -6.05 11.04
N GLU A 35 -3.02 -6.64 11.38
CA GLU A 35 -2.94 -7.88 12.18
C GLU A 35 -3.53 -7.68 13.59
N ILE A 36 -3.22 -6.54 14.23
CA ILE A 36 -3.79 -6.15 15.52
C ILE A 36 -5.32 -6.03 15.42
N LEU A 37 -5.82 -5.31 14.40
CA LEU A 37 -7.27 -5.18 14.17
C LEU A 37 -7.94 -6.54 13.94
N ASN A 38 -7.32 -7.44 13.16
CA ASN A 38 -7.87 -8.77 12.92
C ASN A 38 -7.93 -9.61 14.21
N SER A 39 -6.85 -9.57 14.99
CA SER A 39 -6.74 -10.28 16.27
C SER A 39 -7.78 -9.80 17.29
N GLU A 40 -7.89 -8.47 17.49
CA GLU A 40 -8.88 -7.87 18.38
C GLU A 40 -10.30 -8.25 17.96
N PHE A 41 -10.63 -8.14 16.67
CA PHE A 41 -11.96 -8.45 16.17
C PHE A 41 -12.31 -9.94 16.40
N ASN A 42 -11.34 -10.85 16.25
CA ASN A 42 -11.55 -12.26 16.55
C ASN A 42 -11.81 -12.51 18.04
N THR A 43 -11.08 -11.83 18.92
CA THR A 43 -11.29 -11.95 20.37
C THR A 43 -12.67 -11.45 20.78
N LEU A 44 -13.16 -10.35 20.19
CA LEU A 44 -14.45 -9.75 20.55
C LEU A 44 -15.66 -10.47 19.91
N TYR A 45 -15.52 -10.96 18.68
CA TYR A 45 -16.65 -11.43 17.87
C TYR A 45 -16.52 -12.88 17.38
N ALA A 46 -15.48 -13.61 17.78
CA ALA A 46 -15.18 -14.99 17.36
C ALA A 46 -15.17 -15.19 15.83
N ARG A 47 -14.73 -14.16 15.09
CA ARG A 47 -14.66 -14.15 13.62
C ARG A 47 -13.52 -13.24 13.16
N ASN A 48 -12.87 -13.60 12.04
CA ASN A 48 -11.88 -12.76 11.38
C ASN A 48 -12.46 -12.06 10.13
N PRO A 49 -12.44 -10.72 10.05
CA PRO A 49 -12.85 -10.01 8.83
C PRO A 49 -11.80 -10.15 7.71
N ILE A 50 -10.53 -10.31 8.07
CA ILE A 50 -9.41 -10.45 7.12
C ILE A 50 -9.07 -11.93 6.95
N HIS A 51 -9.10 -12.40 5.70
CA HIS A 51 -8.65 -13.74 5.33
C HIS A 51 -7.13 -13.80 5.27
N HIS A 52 -6.50 -12.86 4.54
CA HIS A 52 -5.04 -12.75 4.48
C HIS A 52 -4.63 -11.32 4.07
N ILE A 53 -3.36 -11.00 4.35
CA ILE A 53 -2.74 -9.72 4.01
C ILE A 53 -1.53 -10.02 3.14
N GLU A 54 -1.44 -9.35 2.00
CA GLU A 54 -0.22 -9.33 1.18
C GLU A 54 0.37 -7.94 1.22
N SER A 55 1.69 -7.83 1.07
CA SER A 55 2.34 -6.54 1.00
C SER A 55 3.52 -6.56 0.07
N ARG A 56 3.86 -5.39 -0.47
CA ARG A 56 5.00 -5.22 -1.36
C ARG A 56 5.51 -3.79 -1.34
N VAL A 57 6.79 -3.65 -1.70
CA VAL A 57 7.36 -2.40 -2.16
C VAL A 57 7.65 -2.50 -3.65
N LYS A 58 7.18 -1.52 -4.42
CA LYS A 58 7.29 -1.48 -5.88
C LYS A 58 8.76 -1.59 -6.31
N SER A 59 9.04 -2.31 -7.40
CA SER A 59 10.41 -2.43 -7.92
C SER A 59 10.88 -1.10 -8.52
N SER A 60 12.19 -0.88 -8.55
CA SER A 60 12.82 0.30 -9.14
C SER A 60 12.36 0.54 -10.59
N GLU A 61 12.28 -0.52 -11.38
CA GLU A 61 11.89 -0.50 -12.79
C GLU A 61 10.43 -0.10 -12.94
N SER A 62 9.57 -0.65 -12.07
CA SER A 62 8.14 -0.34 -12.05
C SER A 62 7.85 1.09 -11.58
N ILE A 63 8.68 1.64 -10.68
CA ILE A 63 8.61 3.04 -10.25
C ILE A 63 9.02 3.94 -11.43
N ALA A 64 10.18 3.70 -12.04
CA ALA A 64 10.67 4.47 -13.19
C ALA A 64 9.69 4.45 -14.37
N ALA A 65 9.16 3.28 -14.73
CA ALA A 65 8.15 3.15 -15.79
C ALA A 65 6.85 3.90 -15.47
N LYS A 66 6.46 4.00 -14.19
CA LYS A 66 5.28 4.77 -13.79
C LYS A 66 5.53 6.28 -13.83
N LEU A 67 6.74 6.74 -13.48
CA LEU A 67 7.14 8.15 -13.65
C LEU A 67 7.12 8.56 -15.11
N GLN A 68 7.73 7.75 -15.99
CA GLN A 68 7.74 8.00 -17.43
C GLN A 68 6.34 8.08 -18.02
N ARG A 69 5.43 7.15 -17.66
CA ARG A 69 4.02 7.20 -18.10
C ARG A 69 3.28 8.45 -17.63
N LYS A 70 3.68 9.03 -16.49
CA LYS A 70 3.13 10.28 -15.96
C LYS A 70 3.79 11.53 -16.55
N GLY A 71 4.87 11.38 -17.33
CA GLY A 71 5.68 12.50 -17.80
C GLY A 71 6.56 13.15 -16.71
N SER A 72 6.73 12.47 -15.56
CA SER A 72 7.57 12.95 -14.47
C SER A 72 9.05 12.58 -14.69
N PRO A 73 10.01 13.39 -14.19
CA PRO A 73 11.43 13.03 -14.20
C PRO A 73 11.69 11.72 -13.46
N VAL A 74 12.60 10.88 -13.97
CA VAL A 74 12.99 9.62 -13.30
C VAL A 74 14.00 9.91 -12.20
N THR A 75 13.50 10.45 -11.10
CA THR A 75 14.24 10.85 -9.89
C THR A 75 13.54 10.28 -8.65
N LEU A 76 14.28 10.11 -7.56
CA LEU A 76 13.74 9.63 -6.29
C LEU A 76 12.80 10.67 -5.66
N GLU A 77 13.08 11.96 -5.84
CA GLU A 77 12.20 13.03 -5.36
C GLU A 77 10.86 13.03 -6.11
N ALA A 78 10.88 12.86 -7.44
CA ALA A 78 9.64 12.71 -8.21
C ALA A 78 8.91 11.41 -7.86
N ALA A 79 9.63 10.32 -7.59
CA ALA A 79 9.03 9.06 -7.13
C ALA A 79 8.23 9.28 -5.83
N ALA A 80 8.84 9.89 -4.81
CA ALA A 80 8.19 10.13 -3.53
C ALA A 80 7.01 11.10 -3.60
N ARG A 81 7.06 12.08 -4.53
CA ARG A 81 5.99 13.07 -4.70
C ARG A 81 4.83 12.59 -5.56
N ASP A 82 5.13 11.87 -6.64
CA ASP A 82 4.15 11.62 -7.72
C ASP A 82 3.61 10.18 -7.72
N ILE A 83 4.15 9.27 -6.90
CA ILE A 83 3.74 7.85 -6.87
C ILE A 83 3.28 7.43 -5.46
N ASN A 84 1.96 7.25 -5.33
CA ASN A 84 1.33 6.86 -4.06
C ASN A 84 1.47 5.36 -3.72
N ASP A 85 1.65 4.50 -4.73
CA ASP A 85 1.65 3.03 -4.59
C ASP A 85 3.08 2.44 -4.59
N ILE A 86 4.06 3.18 -4.06
CA ILE A 86 5.40 2.63 -3.82
C ILE A 86 5.34 1.60 -2.69
N ALA A 87 4.72 1.96 -1.55
CA ALA A 87 4.28 1.01 -0.54
C ALA A 87 2.85 0.56 -0.87
N GLY A 88 2.65 -0.76 -0.97
CA GLY A 88 1.34 -1.34 -1.26
C GLY A 88 1.00 -2.45 -0.27
N VAL A 89 -0.18 -2.35 0.33
CA VAL A 89 -0.77 -3.39 1.17
C VAL A 89 -2.09 -3.84 0.54
N ARG A 90 -2.28 -5.16 0.45
CA ARG A 90 -3.51 -5.76 -0.04
C ARG A 90 -4.15 -6.52 1.11
N VAL A 91 -5.40 -6.19 1.38
CA VAL A 91 -6.19 -6.84 2.43
C VAL A 91 -7.32 -7.60 1.76
N VAL A 92 -7.27 -8.92 1.86
CA VAL A 92 -8.31 -9.80 1.32
C VAL A 92 -9.24 -10.19 2.45
N CYS A 93 -10.50 -9.80 2.33
CA CYS A 93 -11.58 -10.03 3.29
C CYS A 93 -12.48 -11.19 2.86
N ASN A 94 -13.16 -11.79 3.84
CA ASN A 94 -14.10 -12.88 3.58
C ASN A 94 -15.38 -12.37 2.87
N TYR A 95 -15.91 -11.23 3.30
CA TYR A 95 -17.16 -10.66 2.79
C TYR A 95 -17.02 -9.18 2.41
N ILE A 96 -17.96 -8.69 1.61
CA ILE A 96 -17.98 -7.28 1.19
C ILE A 96 -18.15 -6.32 2.36
N ASP A 97 -18.95 -6.67 3.37
CA ASP A 97 -19.13 -5.84 4.57
C ASP A 97 -17.84 -5.74 5.39
N ASP A 98 -17.02 -6.80 5.39
CA ASP A 98 -15.73 -6.79 6.06
C ASP A 98 -14.75 -5.82 5.37
N VAL A 99 -14.85 -5.62 4.05
CA VAL A 99 -14.05 -4.61 3.33
C VAL A 99 -14.29 -3.21 3.91
N TYR A 100 -15.55 -2.83 4.04
CA TYR A 100 -15.91 -1.52 4.59
C TYR A 100 -15.63 -1.41 6.09
N ARG A 101 -15.77 -2.52 6.83
CA ARG A 101 -15.47 -2.54 8.27
C ARG A 101 -13.98 -2.35 8.53
N VAL A 102 -13.11 -3.03 7.78
CA VAL A 102 -11.65 -2.86 7.86
C VAL A 102 -11.25 -1.45 7.47
N ALA A 103 -11.82 -0.90 6.38
CA ALA A 103 -11.60 0.48 6.00
C ALA A 103 -11.97 1.44 7.14
N GLY A 104 -13.17 1.29 7.70
CA GLY A 104 -13.62 2.13 8.81
C GLY A 104 -12.77 1.98 10.08
N MET A 105 -12.17 0.81 10.34
CA MET A 105 -11.23 0.63 11.45
C MET A 105 -9.92 1.38 11.21
N LEU A 106 -9.39 1.39 9.98
CA LEU A 106 -8.20 2.16 9.61
C LEU A 106 -8.46 3.67 9.68
N GLU A 107 -9.63 4.12 9.20
CA GLU A 107 -10.03 5.54 9.21
C GLU A 107 -10.17 6.14 10.61
N ARG A 108 -10.32 5.31 11.65
CA ARG A 108 -10.36 5.75 13.04
C ARG A 108 -8.99 5.88 13.69
N GLN A 109 -7.91 5.43 13.05
CA GLN A 109 -6.58 5.55 13.61
C GLN A 109 -6.07 6.99 13.47
N GLU A 110 -5.80 7.64 14.59
CA GLU A 110 -5.44 9.06 14.64
C GLU A 110 -4.10 9.37 13.95
N ASP A 111 -3.22 8.37 13.83
CA ASP A 111 -1.91 8.50 13.20
C ASP A 111 -1.93 8.18 11.69
N LEU A 112 -3.09 7.81 11.12
CA LEU A 112 -3.27 7.58 9.70
C LEU A 112 -4.13 8.69 9.08
N GLU A 113 -3.57 9.42 8.14
CA GLU A 113 -4.35 10.38 7.35
C GLU A 113 -4.80 9.74 6.04
N ILE A 114 -6.11 9.75 5.76
CA ILE A 114 -6.65 9.31 4.47
C ILE A 114 -6.43 10.43 3.44
N VAL A 115 -5.44 10.24 2.59
CA VAL A 115 -5.13 11.19 1.50
C VAL A 115 -6.18 11.08 0.40
N LYS A 116 -6.61 9.86 0.07
CA LYS A 116 -7.49 9.62 -1.07
C LYS A 116 -8.24 8.30 -0.93
N ARG A 117 -9.55 8.30 -1.21
CA ARG A 117 -10.44 7.12 -1.15
C ARG A 117 -11.12 6.86 -2.50
N GLN A 118 -10.92 5.68 -3.09
CA GLN A 118 -11.60 5.25 -4.32
C GLN A 118 -12.37 3.97 -4.09
N ASP A 119 -13.67 4.02 -4.35
CA ASP A 119 -14.56 2.89 -4.16
C ASP A 119 -14.96 2.27 -5.51
N TYR A 120 -14.11 1.37 -6.02
CA TYR A 120 -14.41 0.61 -7.23
C TYR A 120 -15.37 -0.56 -6.96
N ILE A 121 -15.80 -0.78 -5.71
CA ILE A 121 -16.87 -1.74 -5.40
C ILE A 121 -18.21 -1.11 -5.76
N LYS A 122 -18.42 0.14 -5.31
CA LYS A 122 -19.62 0.93 -5.63
C LYS A 122 -19.65 1.40 -7.07
N THR A 123 -18.50 1.82 -7.61
CA THR A 123 -18.39 2.31 -8.99
C THR A 123 -17.26 1.57 -9.71
N PRO A 124 -17.51 0.34 -10.19
CA PRO A 124 -16.49 -0.47 -10.87
C PRO A 124 -15.89 0.22 -12.08
N ASN A 125 -14.63 -0.10 -12.39
CA ASN A 125 -14.04 0.31 -13.66
C ASN A 125 -14.77 -0.36 -14.83
N TYR A 126 -14.60 0.21 -16.04
CA TYR A 126 -15.23 -0.29 -17.27
C TYR A 126 -14.90 -1.77 -17.57
N ASN A 127 -13.75 -2.25 -17.13
CA ASN A 127 -13.31 -3.63 -17.29
C ASN A 127 -13.90 -4.60 -16.25
N GLY A 128 -14.72 -4.12 -15.32
CA GLY A 128 -15.31 -4.92 -14.24
C GLY A 128 -14.49 -4.97 -12.95
N TYR A 129 -13.32 -4.32 -12.89
CA TYR A 129 -12.47 -4.32 -11.70
C TYR A 129 -13.17 -3.72 -10.48
N ARG A 130 -13.01 -4.39 -9.33
CA ARG A 130 -13.58 -4.00 -8.03
C ARG A 130 -12.55 -4.14 -6.92
N SER A 131 -12.42 -3.09 -6.11
CA SER A 131 -11.67 -3.02 -4.84
C SER A 131 -11.94 -1.67 -4.20
N LEU A 132 -11.77 -1.56 -2.88
CA LEU A 132 -11.71 -0.28 -2.19
C LEU A 132 -10.24 0.11 -2.03
N HIS A 133 -9.84 1.27 -2.56
CA HIS A 133 -8.47 1.78 -2.44
C HIS A 133 -8.44 2.96 -1.49
N LEU A 134 -7.49 2.92 -0.56
CA LEU A 134 -7.17 4.01 0.38
C LEU A 134 -5.70 4.37 0.20
N ASP A 135 -5.42 5.58 -0.28
CA ASP A 135 -4.08 6.16 -0.13
C ASP A 135 -4.01 6.78 1.26
N VAL A 136 -3.08 6.30 2.08
CA VAL A 136 -2.90 6.74 3.47
C VAL A 136 -1.51 7.33 3.66
N ARG A 137 -1.40 8.37 4.47
CA ARG A 137 -0.11 8.92 4.91
C ARG A 137 0.23 8.33 6.28
N VAL A 138 1.37 7.67 6.35
CA VAL A 138 1.85 6.90 7.52
C VAL A 138 3.10 7.57 8.10
N PRO A 139 3.13 7.88 9.41
CA PRO A 139 4.32 8.38 10.08
C PRO A 139 5.31 7.24 10.35
N VAL A 140 6.47 7.28 9.70
CA VAL A 140 7.57 6.36 9.92
C VAL A 140 8.61 7.00 10.84
N TYR A 141 8.67 6.50 12.07
CA TYR A 141 9.64 6.92 13.07
C TYR A 141 11.02 6.27 12.79
N LEU A 142 11.98 7.09 12.38
CA LEU A 142 13.38 6.71 12.17
C LEU A 142 14.24 7.12 13.39
N SER A 143 15.54 6.82 13.34
CA SER A 143 16.46 7.06 14.47
C SER A 143 16.58 8.53 14.88
N ASP A 144 16.39 9.47 13.94
CA ASP A 144 16.66 10.90 14.14
C ASP A 144 15.48 11.81 13.75
N ARG A 145 14.45 11.26 13.11
CA ARG A 145 13.32 12.03 12.59
C ARG A 145 12.11 11.15 12.32
N THR A 146 10.99 11.80 11.99
CA THR A 146 9.79 11.12 11.49
C THR A 146 9.57 11.51 10.03
N GLU A 147 9.36 10.51 9.17
CA GLU A 147 9.07 10.70 7.75
C GLU A 147 7.63 10.29 7.46
N HIS A 148 6.89 11.11 6.71
CA HIS A 148 5.50 10.80 6.36
C HIS A 148 5.43 10.21 4.96
N VAL A 149 5.03 8.94 4.86
CA VAL A 149 5.07 8.17 3.63
C VAL A 149 3.66 7.88 3.14
N VAL A 150 3.40 8.07 1.86
CA VAL A 150 2.14 7.63 1.25
C VAL A 150 2.22 6.14 0.91
N ALA A 151 1.20 5.39 1.32
CA ALA A 151 1.03 3.99 1.00
C ALA A 151 -0.38 3.74 0.48
N GLU A 152 -0.52 2.83 -0.47
CA GLU A 152 -1.81 2.40 -1.01
C GLU A 152 -2.27 1.13 -0.30
N ILE A 153 -3.47 1.15 0.27
CA ILE A 153 -4.15 -0.02 0.84
C ILE A 153 -5.29 -0.40 -0.10
N GLN A 154 -5.22 -1.60 -0.67
CA GLN A 154 -6.27 -2.18 -1.51
C GLN A 154 -7.03 -3.24 -0.72
N ILE A 155 -8.29 -2.96 -0.38
CA ILE A 155 -9.16 -3.85 0.37
C ILE A 155 -10.17 -4.47 -0.60
N ARG A 156 -10.33 -5.79 -0.55
CA ARG A 156 -11.13 -6.55 -1.53
C ARG A 156 -11.64 -7.85 -0.92
N THR A 157 -12.61 -8.49 -1.55
CA THR A 157 -13.01 -9.86 -1.17
C THR A 157 -12.14 -10.91 -1.87
N ILE A 158 -12.19 -12.15 -1.40
CA ILE A 158 -11.53 -13.30 -2.07
C ILE A 158 -11.90 -13.38 -3.55
N ALA A 159 -13.19 -13.24 -3.88
CA ALA A 159 -13.67 -13.30 -5.27
C ALA A 159 -13.12 -12.14 -6.13
N MET A 160 -13.04 -10.93 -5.57
CA MET A 160 -12.45 -9.78 -6.25
C MET A 160 -10.94 -9.97 -6.46
N ASP A 161 -10.26 -10.57 -5.48
CA ASP A 161 -8.83 -10.85 -5.56
C ASP A 161 -8.49 -11.90 -6.63
N PHE A 162 -9.25 -12.99 -6.64
CA PHE A 162 -9.14 -14.03 -7.65
C PHE A 162 -9.37 -13.45 -9.05
N TRP A 163 -10.44 -12.67 -9.25
CA TRP A 163 -10.73 -12.06 -10.55
C TRP A 163 -9.63 -11.09 -11.02
N ALA A 164 -9.08 -10.29 -10.11
CA ALA A 164 -8.03 -9.32 -10.45
C ALA A 164 -6.66 -9.97 -10.72
N SER A 165 -6.50 -11.26 -10.42
CA SER A 165 -5.26 -12.01 -10.61
C SER A 165 -5.28 -12.92 -11.86
N LEU A 166 -6.41 -12.99 -12.56
CA LEU A 166 -6.56 -13.62 -13.88
C LEU A 166 -5.96 -12.73 -14.99
#